data_AF-A0AAW5X8W3-F1
#
_entry.id   AF-A0AAW5X8W3-F1
#
_cell.length_a   1.000
_cell.length_b   1.000
_cell.length_c   1.000
_cell.angle_alpha   90.00
_cell.angle_beta   90.00
_cell.angle_gamma   90.00
#
_symmetry.space_group_name_H-M   'P 1'
#
loop_
_entity.id
_entity.type
_entity.pdbx_description
1 polymer ?
#
loop_
_entity_poly.entity_id
_entity_poly.type
_entity_poly.pdbx_seq_one_letter_code
_entity_poly.pdbx_strand_id
1 'polypeptide(L)' 'MKKISVGIKTISRENLANPFLNDTVKSRLKAKQAVNLENNSKVVNLGNGYVKRVVIDKSKTH' A
#
# COMPACT_ATOMS: atom_id res chain seq x y z
N MET A 1 16.27 40.41 17.13
CA MET A 1 15.01 39.69 17.44
C MET A 1 14.68 38.79 16.26
N LYS A 2 14.58 37.47 16.47
CA LYS A 2 14.19 36.53 15.40
C LYS A 2 12.66 36.57 15.24
N LYS A 3 12.16 36.96 14.06
CA LYS A 3 10.72 36.91 13.75
C LYS A 3 10.33 35.45 13.54
N ILE A 4 9.34 34.97 14.31
CA ILE A 4 8.69 33.68 14.06
C ILE A 4 7.47 33.97 13.19
N SER A 5 7.48 33.51 11.94
CA SER A 5 6.32 33.54 11.07
C SER A 5 5.55 32.23 11.21
N VAL A 6 4.31 32.29 11.69
CA VAL A 6 3.41 31.13 11.72
C VAL A 6 2.59 31.16 10.44
N GLY A 7 2.95 30.32 9.48
CA GLY A 7 2.14 30.12 8.28
C GLY A 7 0.88 29.33 8.64
N ILE A 8 -0.26 30.01 8.76
CA ILE A 8 -1.54 29.33 8.98
C ILE A 8 -1.88 28.57 7.69
N LYS A 9 -1.66 27.25 7.70
CA LYS A 9 -2.17 26.37 6.64
C LYS A 9 -3.64 26.07 6.93
N THR A 10 -4.52 26.56 6.08
CA THR A 10 -5.95 26.21 6.13
C THR A 10 -6.09 24.77 5.63
N ILE A 11 -6.36 23.83 6.53
CA ILE A 11 -6.64 22.42 6.21
C ILE A 11 -8.14 22.22 6.33
N SER A 12 -8.77 21.53 5.37
CA SER A 12 -10.20 21.25 5.41
C SER A 12 -10.54 20.28 6.55
N ARG A 13 -11.79 20.30 7.02
CA ARG A 13 -12.24 19.40 8.09
C ARG A 13 -12.16 17.93 7.67
N GLU A 14 -12.40 17.64 6.39
CA GLU A 14 -12.27 16.28 5.84
C GLU A 14 -10.82 15.78 5.95
N ASN A 15 -9.85 16.66 5.67
CA ASN A 15 -8.43 16.33 5.73
C ASN A 15 -7.93 16.17 7.18
N LEU A 16 -8.42 17.00 8.11
CA LEU A 16 -8.14 16.86 9.54
C LEU A 16 -8.71 15.58 10.14
N ALA A 17 -9.89 15.17 9.69
CA ALA A 17 -10.54 13.94 10.13
C ALA A 17 -9.96 12.68 9.47
N ASN A 18 -9.13 12.82 8.44
CA ASN A 18 -8.51 11.69 7.75
C ASN A 18 -7.14 11.34 8.37
N PRO A 19 -7.05 10.30 9.22
CA PRO A 19 -5.78 9.88 9.82
C PRO A 19 -4.78 9.34 8.79
N PHE A 20 -5.21 9.15 7.54
CA PHE A 20 -4.43 8.60 6.45
C PHE A 20 -4.10 9.63 5.37
N LEU A 21 -4.25 10.93 5.65
CA LEU A 21 -4.07 12.00 4.66
C LEU A 21 -2.69 11.95 3.99
N ASN A 22 -1.65 11.61 4.76
CA ASN A 22 -0.26 11.53 4.27
C ASN A 22 0.11 10.14 3.75
N ASP A 23 -0.78 9.16 3.89
CA ASP A 23 -0.51 7.77 3.55
C ASP A 23 -1.18 7.37 2.24
N THR A 24 -0.36 6.90 1.30
CA THR A 24 -0.86 6.24 0.10
C THR A 24 -1.70 5.01 0.45
N VAL A 25 -2.65 4.65 -0.42
CA VAL A 25 -3.40 3.39 -0.28
C VAL A 25 -2.44 2.19 -0.16
N LYS A 26 -1.36 2.21 -0.95
CA LYS A 26 -0.32 1.17 -0.95
C LYS A 26 0.40 1.06 0.41
N SER A 27 0.81 2.17 1.02
CA SER A 27 1.49 2.15 2.33
C SER A 27 0.59 1.58 3.42
N ARG A 28 -0.70 1.93 3.41
CA ARG A 28 -1.69 1.40 4.36
C ARG A 28 -1.91 -0.10 4.23
N LEU A 29 -2.04 -0.58 2.99
CA LEU A 29 -2.25 -2.00 2.71
C LEU A 29 -1.03 -2.83 3.11
N LYS A 30 0.18 -2.30 2.93
CA LYS A 30 1.42 -2.93 3.40
C LYS A 30 1.54 -2.93 4.94
N ALA A 31 1.25 -1.80 5.59
CA ALA A 31 1.33 -1.67 7.06
C ALA A 31 0.34 -2.61 7.77
N LYS A 32 -0.87 -2.78 7.22
CA LYS A 32 -1.87 -3.72 7.74
C LYS A 32 -1.64 -5.18 7.34
N GLN A 33 -0.55 -5.48 6.61
CA GLN A 33 -0.28 -6.79 6.00
C GLN A 33 -1.47 -7.33 5.18
N ALA A 34 -2.37 -6.44 4.74
CA ALA A 34 -3.59 -6.81 4.03
C ALA A 34 -3.25 -7.35 2.62
N VAL A 35 -2.13 -6.91 2.05
CA VAL A 35 -1.68 -7.34 0.73
C VAL A 35 -0.20 -7.71 0.79
N ASN A 36 0.11 -9.01 0.79
CA ASN A 36 1.46 -9.53 0.64
C ASN A 36 1.72 -9.85 -0.84
N LEU A 37 2.11 -8.85 -1.63
CA LEU A 37 2.33 -9.01 -3.08
C LEU A 37 3.66 -9.68 -3.42
N GLU A 38 4.65 -9.64 -2.53
CA GLU A 38 5.99 -10.17 -2.81
C GLU A 38 6.00 -11.71 -2.85
N ASN A 39 5.16 -12.35 -2.04
CA ASN A 39 5.21 -13.80 -1.83
C ASN A 39 3.90 -14.56 -2.08
N ASN A 40 2.90 -13.97 -2.73
CA ASN A 40 1.63 -14.67 -3.01
C ASN A 40 1.60 -15.37 -4.38
N SER A 41 2.76 -15.66 -4.98
CA SER A 41 2.78 -16.42 -6.22
C SER A 41 3.98 -17.35 -6.29
N LYS A 42 3.75 -18.56 -6.77
CA LYS A 42 4.77 -19.55 -7.09
C LYS A 42 4.85 -19.74 -8.60
N VAL A 43 6.07 -19.88 -9.12
CA VAL A 43 6.29 -20.25 -10.51
C VAL A 43 6.32 -21.78 -10.59
N VAL A 44 5.48 -22.35 -11.45
CA VAL A 44 5.41 -23.79 -11.72
C VAL A 44 5.89 -24.02 -13.14
N ASN A 45 6.92 -24.86 -13.28
CA ASN A 45 7.43 -25.28 -14.59
C ASN A 45 6.50 -26.35 -15.18
N LEU A 46 6.13 -26.21 -16.45
CA LEU A 46 5.23 -27.13 -17.16
C LEU A 46 5.98 -28.22 -17.96
N GLY A 47 7.32 -28.22 -17.96
CA GLY A 47 8.15 -29.25 -18.59
C GLY A 47 8.25 -29.14 -20.12
N ASN A 48 7.61 -28.15 -20.73
CA ASN A 48 7.60 -27.87 -22.17
C ASN A 48 8.28 -26.54 -22.52
N GLY A 49 9.16 -26.04 -21.64
CA GLY A 49 9.81 -24.74 -21.78
C GLY A 49 8.96 -23.54 -21.33
N TYR A 50 7.69 -23.75 -20.96
CA TYR A 50 6.82 -22.71 -20.43
C TYR A 50 6.69 -22.79 -18.91
N VAL A 51 6.35 -21.64 -18.32
CA VAL A 51 6.11 -21.49 -16.88
C VAL A 51 4.74 -20.89 -16.61
N LYS A 52 4.08 -21.37 -15.56
CA LYS A 52 2.80 -20.83 -15.07
C LYS A 52 3.02 -20.18 -13.72
N ARG A 53 2.54 -18.94 -13.54
CA ARG A 53 2.51 -18.28 -12.24
C ARG A 53 1.19 -18.64 -11.54
N VAL A 54 1.27 -19.23 -10.35
CA VAL A 54 0.13 -19.71 -9.57
C VAL A 54 0.07 -18.94 -8.26
N VAL A 55 -1.11 -18.43 -7.92
CA VAL A 55 -1.36 -17.73 -6.65
C VAL A 55 -1.35 -18.74 -5.50
N ILE A 56 -0.62 -18.45 -4.42
CA ILE A 56 -0.48 -19.36 -3.26
C ILE A 56 -1.71 -19.29 -2.35
N ASP A 57 -2.18 -18.07 -2.08
CA ASP A 57 -3.32 -17.78 -1.21
C ASP A 57 -4.38 -17.00 -2.00
N LYS A 58 -5.45 -17.71 -2.36
CA LYS A 58 -6.58 -17.17 -3.14
C LYS A 58 -7.48 -16.23 -2.33
N SER A 59 -7.33 -16.19 -1.00
CA SER A 59 -8.06 -15.25 -0.15
C SER A 59 -7.45 -13.84 -0.15
N LYS A 60 -6.19 -13.72 -0.63
CA LYS A 60 -5.41 -12.47 -0.68
C LYS A 60 -5.31 -11.84 -2.06
N THR A 61 -6.00 -12.39 -3.06
CA THR A 61 -6.16 -11.78 -4.38
C THR A 61 -7.40 -10.90 -4.38
N HIS A 62 -7.18 -9.59 -4.28
CA HIS A 62 -8.19 -8.56 -4.58
C HIS A 62 -8.30 -8.33 -6.08
#